data_AF-A0A2V8YVB4-F1
#
_entry.id   AF-A0A2V8YVB4-F1
#
_cell.length_a   1.000
_cell.length_b   1.000
_cell.length_c   1.000
_cell.angle_alpha   90.00
_cell.angle_beta   90.00
_cell.angle_gamma   90.00
#
_symmetry.space_group_name_H-M   'P 1'
#
loop_
_entity.id
_entity.type
_entity.pdbx_description
1 polymer ?
#
loop_
_entity_poly.entity_id
_entity_poly.type
_entity_poly.pdbx_seq_one_letter_code
_entity_poly.pdbx_strand_id
1 'polypeptide(L)'
;MNAFHRIGPIAAGLLFCTCAGHAQQTQGSAGIGVVVTSPQAAHDIVHTYTIRMPAPSVHAPLVTGAPYCAGVTTERVQTLADGTHITQKSRSTKTCRDSEGRTRRESTPGSAEIVEIHDPVSGFRYILDPYNHVAHSFSPLEKSNEPARYAQEGKAVSAGAGSGPARKVASPSLPEPERPEVSTESLGTQVIEGVSVEGTKLTRTFPVGAIGNDRPIVSLTESWFSPELKVVVLSKTSDPRMGESTMKLQNIDRSEPDPALFQIPPDYQVVDENSDRVEIKVTRP
;
A
#
# COMPACT_ATOMS: atom_id res chain seq x y z
N MET A 1 -68.81 2.45 -37.95
CA MET A 1 -69.16 3.88 -37.76
C MET A 1 -67.96 4.56 -37.11
N ASN A 2 -67.54 5.68 -37.71
CA ASN A 2 -66.45 6.63 -37.41
C ASN A 2 -66.07 6.80 -35.91
N ALA A 3 -64.87 7.23 -35.48
CA ALA A 3 -63.98 8.24 -36.05
C ALA A 3 -62.56 8.21 -35.41
N PHE A 4 -61.62 8.85 -36.11
CA PHE A 4 -60.22 9.15 -35.77
C PHE A 4 -60.03 10.11 -34.58
N HIS A 5 -58.92 9.98 -33.84
CA HIS A 5 -58.06 11.12 -33.46
C HIS A 5 -56.59 10.74 -33.20
N ARG A 6 -55.69 11.54 -33.80
CA ARG A 6 -54.21 11.56 -33.68
C ARG A 6 -53.78 12.30 -32.42
N ILE A 7 -52.68 11.88 -31.76
CA ILE A 7 -51.69 12.78 -31.11
C ILE A 7 -50.29 12.14 -31.24
N GLY A 8 -49.30 12.97 -31.63
CA GLY A 8 -47.93 12.57 -32.01
C GLY A 8 -46.89 12.54 -30.87
N PRO A 9 -45.61 12.26 -31.22
CA PRO A 9 -44.53 11.96 -30.28
C PRO A 9 -43.75 13.21 -29.81
N ILE A 10 -43.22 13.16 -28.58
CA ILE A 10 -42.33 14.17 -28.00
C ILE A 10 -40.87 13.83 -28.32
N ALA A 11 -40.18 14.78 -28.94
CA ALA A 11 -38.77 14.77 -29.25
C ALA A 11 -37.92 15.28 -28.07
N ALA A 12 -36.77 14.67 -27.83
CA ALA A 12 -35.72 15.17 -26.93
C ALA A 12 -34.50 15.56 -27.76
N GLY A 13 -34.00 16.78 -27.53
CA GLY A 13 -33.09 17.51 -28.42
C GLY A 13 -31.62 17.07 -28.36
N LEU A 14 -31.00 17.03 -29.55
CA LEU A 14 -29.56 17.15 -29.76
C LEU A 14 -29.19 18.63 -29.88
N LEU A 15 -28.20 19.08 -29.11
CA LEU A 15 -27.57 20.39 -29.28
C LEU A 15 -26.28 20.21 -30.10
N PHE A 16 -26.33 20.59 -31.38
CA PHE A 16 -25.15 20.88 -32.19
C PHE A 16 -24.77 22.35 -32.00
N CYS A 17 -23.49 22.64 -31.73
CA CYS A 17 -22.95 23.99 -31.79
C CYS A 17 -21.89 24.03 -32.90
N THR A 18 -22.20 24.78 -33.96
CA THR A 18 -21.33 25.13 -35.09
C THR A 18 -21.04 26.62 -35.05
N CYS A 19 -19.78 27.05 -35.19
CA CYS A 19 -19.35 28.35 -35.74
C CYS A 19 -17.91 28.14 -36.26
N ALA A 20 -17.69 28.00 -37.56
CA ALA A 20 -17.58 29.05 -38.59
C ALA A 20 -16.10 29.39 -38.88
N GLY A 21 -15.57 28.79 -39.97
CA GLY A 21 -14.33 29.20 -40.58
C GLY A 21 -14.52 30.44 -41.46
N HIS A 22 -13.48 31.25 -41.56
CA HIS A 22 -13.29 32.21 -42.66
C HIS A 22 -11.88 31.99 -43.21
N ALA A 23 -11.83 31.63 -44.50
CA ALA A 23 -10.62 31.58 -45.30
C ALA A 23 -10.40 32.96 -45.93
N GLN A 24 -9.13 33.39 -46.02
CA GLN A 24 -8.74 34.48 -46.89
C GLN A 24 -7.48 34.09 -47.65
N GLN A 25 -7.61 34.07 -48.98
CA GLN A 25 -6.54 33.83 -49.95
C GLN A 25 -5.51 34.96 -49.94
N THR A 26 -4.23 34.62 -50.11
CA THR A 26 -3.27 35.45 -50.84
C THR A 26 -2.40 34.57 -51.74
N GLN A 27 -2.42 34.86 -53.04
CA GLN A 27 -1.43 34.40 -54.02
C GLN A 27 -0.26 35.40 -54.03
N GLY A 28 0.98 34.93 -54.15
CA GLY A 28 2.13 35.81 -54.34
C GLY A 28 3.50 35.12 -54.33
N SER A 29 3.92 34.66 -55.52
CA SER A 29 5.25 34.81 -56.13
C SER A 29 6.54 34.66 -55.29
N ALA A 30 7.39 33.76 -55.81
CA ALA A 30 8.83 33.55 -55.60
C ALA A 30 9.68 34.76 -55.14
N GLY A 31 10.60 34.48 -54.20
CA GLY A 31 11.72 35.35 -53.86
C GLY A 31 12.63 34.70 -52.81
N ILE A 32 13.90 34.51 -53.17
CA ILE A 32 14.96 33.89 -52.38
C ILE A 32 15.17 34.69 -51.08
N GLY A 33 15.02 34.05 -49.91
CA GLY A 33 15.17 34.69 -48.61
C GLY A 33 15.72 33.75 -47.55
N VAL A 34 17.00 33.94 -47.26
CA VAL A 34 17.80 33.52 -46.09
C VAL A 34 17.10 32.58 -45.09
N VAL A 35 17.60 31.35 -44.98
CA VAL A 35 17.30 30.46 -43.85
C VAL A 35 17.90 31.09 -42.59
N VAL A 36 17.06 31.78 -41.82
CA VAL A 36 17.36 32.10 -40.43
C VAL A 36 17.18 30.81 -39.65
N THR A 37 18.29 30.17 -39.30
CA THR A 37 18.29 29.12 -38.28
C THR A 37 18.13 29.80 -36.92
N SER A 38 16.90 29.90 -36.44
CA SER A 38 16.67 30.08 -35.01
C SER A 38 16.88 28.73 -34.33
N PRO A 39 17.76 28.59 -33.32
CA PRO A 39 17.80 27.37 -32.55
C PRO A 39 16.50 27.32 -31.74
N GLN A 40 15.65 26.35 -32.06
CA GLN A 40 14.49 26.05 -31.23
C GLN A 40 15.04 25.52 -29.90
N ALA A 41 15.08 26.38 -28.89
CA ALA A 41 15.43 26.00 -27.54
C ALA A 41 14.47 24.91 -27.10
N ALA A 42 15.01 23.70 -26.86
CA ALA A 42 14.35 22.72 -26.03
C ALA A 42 14.20 23.37 -24.66
N HIS A 43 12.98 23.78 -24.30
CA HIS A 43 12.69 24.12 -22.93
C HIS A 43 12.77 22.82 -22.14
N ASP A 44 13.85 22.63 -21.37
CA ASP A 44 13.91 21.61 -20.33
C ASP A 44 12.75 21.88 -19.37
N ILE A 45 11.69 21.07 -19.47
CA ILE A 45 10.51 21.21 -18.61
C ILE A 45 10.89 20.59 -17.28
N VAL A 46 11.40 21.43 -16.38
CA VAL A 46 11.68 21.04 -15.00
C VAL A 46 10.37 20.63 -14.32
N HIS A 47 10.22 19.34 -14.03
CA HIS A 47 9.07 18.81 -13.30
C HIS A 47 9.41 18.67 -11.82
N THR A 48 8.65 19.37 -10.98
CA THR A 48 8.70 19.18 -9.53
C THR A 48 7.53 18.31 -9.09
N TYR A 49 7.83 17.22 -8.37
CA TYR A 49 6.84 16.34 -7.77
C TYR A 49 6.99 16.32 -6.26
N THR A 50 5.88 16.19 -5.54
CA THR A 50 5.86 16.07 -4.09
C THR A 50 5.51 14.64 -3.69
N ILE A 51 6.38 14.01 -2.92
CA ILE A 51 6.16 12.71 -2.30
C ILE A 51 5.69 12.95 -0.87
N ARG A 52 4.53 12.42 -0.53
CA ARG A 52 3.97 12.49 0.83
C ARG A 52 4.26 11.18 1.53
N MET A 53 5.11 11.24 2.54
CA MET A 53 5.44 10.09 3.37
C MET A 53 4.69 10.21 4.71
N PRO A 54 3.94 9.19 5.14
CA PRO A 54 3.42 9.16 6.51
C PRO A 54 4.58 9.01 7.50
N ALA A 55 4.39 9.48 8.73
CA ALA A 55 5.32 9.21 9.81
C ALA A 55 5.47 7.69 9.99
N PRO A 56 6.71 7.18 10.18
CA PRO A 56 6.91 5.75 10.38
C PRO A 56 6.18 5.26 11.64
N SER A 57 5.68 4.03 11.60
CA SER A 57 4.90 3.44 12.69
C SER A 57 5.70 3.41 14.00
N VAL A 58 5.02 3.77 15.11
CA VAL A 58 5.58 3.71 16.47
C VAL A 58 5.52 2.32 17.09
N HIS A 59 4.73 1.39 16.52
CA HIS A 59 4.43 0.08 17.11
C HIS A 59 5.16 -1.08 16.41
N ALA A 60 6.38 -0.86 15.92
CA ALA A 60 7.15 -1.97 15.37
C ALA A 60 7.55 -2.93 16.51
N PRO A 61 7.26 -4.24 16.40
CA PRO A 61 7.67 -5.20 17.42
C PRO A 61 9.20 -5.29 17.46
N LEU A 62 9.78 -5.13 18.66
CA LEU A 62 11.21 -5.29 18.88
C LEU A 62 11.61 -6.76 18.64
N VAL A 63 12.47 -6.98 17.65
CA VAL A 63 13.06 -8.29 17.35
C VAL A 63 14.57 -8.17 17.38
N THR A 64 15.19 -8.75 18.40
CA THR A 64 16.65 -8.80 18.56
C THR A 64 17.20 -10.18 18.19
N GLY A 65 18.51 -10.22 17.90
CA GLY A 65 19.27 -11.45 17.65
C GLY A 65 18.94 -12.19 16.34
N ALA A 66 18.21 -11.53 15.44
CA ALA A 66 17.82 -12.10 14.14
C ALA A 66 18.14 -11.10 13.01
N PRO A 67 19.43 -10.84 12.73
CA PRO A 67 19.81 -9.95 11.64
C PRO A 67 19.48 -10.55 10.28
N TYR A 68 19.13 -9.71 9.32
CA TYR A 68 19.04 -10.09 7.92
C TYR A 68 19.03 -8.87 6.98
N CYS A 69 19.35 -9.08 5.71
CA CYS A 69 19.04 -8.20 4.60
C CYS A 69 18.38 -9.00 3.47
N ALA A 70 17.41 -8.40 2.78
CA ALA A 70 16.73 -9.06 1.67
C ALA A 70 16.06 -8.04 0.74
N GLY A 71 15.84 -8.45 -0.51
CA GLY A 71 14.95 -7.75 -1.44
C GLY A 71 13.51 -8.20 -1.24
N VAL A 72 12.54 -7.28 -1.29
CA VAL A 72 11.10 -7.58 -1.21
C VAL A 72 10.48 -7.27 -2.56
N THR A 73 9.79 -8.26 -3.12
CA THR A 73 9.02 -8.10 -4.37
C THR A 73 7.55 -8.36 -4.11
N THR A 74 6.68 -7.52 -4.67
CA THR A 74 5.23 -7.75 -4.66
C THR A 74 4.71 -7.85 -6.08
N GLU A 75 3.96 -8.89 -6.38
CA GLU A 75 3.26 -9.10 -7.64
C GLU A 75 1.76 -9.11 -7.38
N ARG A 76 1.00 -8.35 -8.16
CA ARG A 76 -0.47 -8.35 -8.13
C ARG A 76 -1.01 -8.75 -9.47
N VAL A 77 -1.99 -9.64 -9.48
CA VAL A 77 -2.70 -10.08 -10.68
C VAL A 77 -4.18 -9.76 -10.49
N GLN A 78 -4.72 -8.91 -11.36
CA GLN A 78 -6.14 -8.58 -11.36
C GLN A 78 -6.78 -9.13 -12.63
N THR A 79 -7.84 -9.92 -12.47
CA THR A 79 -8.67 -10.38 -13.59
C THR A 79 -9.84 -9.42 -13.75
N LEU A 80 -9.98 -8.82 -14.93
CA LEU A 80 -11.07 -7.91 -15.27
C LEU A 80 -12.34 -8.68 -15.68
N ALA A 81 -13.46 -7.97 -15.83
CA ALA A 81 -14.76 -8.55 -16.15
C ALA A 81 -14.82 -9.27 -17.51
N ASP A 82 -13.92 -8.92 -18.44
CA ASP A 82 -13.77 -9.56 -19.76
C ASP A 82 -12.84 -10.78 -19.75
N GLY A 83 -12.27 -11.13 -18.58
CA GLY A 83 -11.29 -12.19 -18.41
C GLY A 83 -9.83 -11.76 -18.65
N THR A 84 -9.58 -10.49 -19.00
CA THR A 84 -8.21 -9.97 -19.18
C THR A 84 -7.46 -9.94 -17.84
N HIS A 85 -6.20 -10.38 -17.82
CA HIS A 85 -5.34 -10.33 -16.63
C HIS A 85 -4.37 -9.14 -16.69
N ILE A 86 -4.41 -8.28 -15.69
CA ILE A 86 -3.41 -7.23 -15.45
C ILE A 86 -2.43 -7.74 -14.39
N THR A 87 -1.16 -7.88 -14.77
CA THR A 87 -0.08 -8.23 -13.82
C THR A 87 0.78 -7.00 -13.54
N GLN A 88 0.93 -6.65 -12.28
CA GLN A 88 1.76 -5.55 -11.80
C GLN A 88 2.82 -6.08 -10.85
N LYS A 89 4.10 -5.91 -11.22
CA LYS A 89 5.23 -6.21 -10.36
C LYS A 89 5.81 -4.92 -9.80
N SER A 90 5.96 -4.85 -8.48
CA SER A 90 6.67 -3.75 -7.85
C SER A 90 8.16 -3.86 -8.15
N ARG A 91 8.85 -2.72 -8.14
CA ARG A 91 10.32 -2.73 -8.02
C ARG A 91 10.70 -3.42 -6.71
N SER A 92 11.82 -4.12 -6.70
CA SER A 92 12.36 -4.70 -5.48
C SER A 92 12.74 -3.57 -4.51
N THR A 93 12.23 -3.63 -3.28
CA THR A 93 12.64 -2.77 -2.18
C THR A 93 13.66 -3.51 -1.32
N LYS A 94 14.64 -2.83 -0.75
CA LYS A 94 15.60 -3.47 0.16
C LYS A 94 15.12 -3.31 1.59
N THR A 95 15.16 -4.39 2.36
CA THR A 95 14.86 -4.36 3.80
C THR A 95 15.99 -5.02 4.55
N CYS A 96 16.42 -4.40 5.65
CA CYS A 96 17.44 -4.95 6.54
C CYS A 96 17.00 -4.81 8.00
N ARG A 97 17.46 -5.72 8.86
CA ARG A 97 17.40 -5.64 10.31
C ARG A 97 18.72 -6.09 10.89
N ASP A 98 19.23 -5.40 11.91
CA ASP A 98 20.43 -5.82 12.63
C ASP A 98 20.12 -6.63 13.90
N SER A 99 21.15 -7.02 14.64
CA SER A 99 21.01 -7.79 15.88
C SER A 99 20.36 -7.00 17.03
N GLU A 100 20.46 -5.68 17.02
CA GLU A 100 19.82 -4.77 17.99
C GLU A 100 18.34 -4.54 17.68
N GLY A 101 17.89 -4.95 16.49
CA GLY A 101 16.52 -4.84 16.03
C GLY A 101 16.21 -3.55 15.29
N ARG A 102 17.21 -2.72 14.97
CA ARG A 102 17.02 -1.57 14.08
C ARG A 102 16.67 -2.07 12.69
N THR A 103 15.72 -1.42 12.04
CA THR A 103 15.30 -1.80 10.69
C THR A 103 15.54 -0.66 9.71
N ARG A 104 15.88 -1.03 8.48
CA ARG A 104 16.04 -0.12 7.35
C ARG A 104 15.19 -0.62 6.18
N ARG A 105 14.45 0.27 5.55
CA ARG A 105 13.69 -0.01 4.33
C ARG A 105 14.01 1.03 3.27
N GLU A 106 14.48 0.58 2.13
CA GLU A 106 14.76 1.42 0.96
C GLU A 106 13.68 1.17 -0.09
N SER A 107 12.99 2.23 -0.49
CA SER A 107 11.95 2.17 -1.51
C SER A 107 12.14 3.31 -2.51
N THR A 108 11.57 3.17 -3.70
CA THR A 108 11.66 4.22 -4.73
C THR A 108 10.29 4.75 -5.17
N PRO A 109 9.50 5.36 -4.27
CA PRO A 109 8.21 5.94 -4.62
C PRO A 109 8.37 7.05 -5.65
N GLY A 110 7.55 7.07 -6.71
CA GLY A 110 7.62 8.12 -7.73
C GLY A 110 9.00 8.25 -8.40
N SER A 111 9.79 7.17 -8.38
CA SER A 111 11.19 7.10 -8.85
C SER A 111 12.23 7.80 -7.98
N ALA A 112 11.88 8.44 -6.86
CA ALA A 112 12.84 8.98 -5.91
C ALA A 112 13.16 7.95 -4.83
N GLU A 113 14.43 7.81 -4.46
CA GLU A 113 14.82 6.92 -3.38
C GLU A 113 14.46 7.53 -2.03
N ILE A 114 13.84 6.73 -1.17
CA ILE A 114 13.46 7.08 0.19
C ILE A 114 13.89 5.95 1.10
N VAL A 115 14.51 6.31 2.22
CA VAL A 115 14.95 5.34 3.22
C VAL A 115 14.20 5.59 4.53
N GLU A 116 13.55 4.55 5.04
CA GLU A 116 12.96 4.57 6.38
C GLU A 116 13.90 3.80 7.32
N ILE A 117 14.26 4.42 8.44
CA ILE A 117 15.02 3.77 9.52
C ILE A 117 14.16 3.80 10.78
N HIS A 118 14.05 2.66 11.45
CA HIS A 118 13.41 2.56 12.76
C HIS A 118 14.42 2.00 13.76
N ASP A 119 14.70 2.76 14.81
CA ASP A 119 15.55 2.34 15.90
C ASP A 119 14.69 2.10 17.16
N PRO A 120 14.43 0.84 17.52
CA PRO A 120 13.63 0.54 18.71
C PRO A 120 14.41 0.74 20.02
N VAL A 121 15.74 0.88 19.99
CA VAL A 121 16.58 1.08 21.19
C VAL A 121 16.46 2.52 21.66
N SER A 122 16.60 3.48 20.75
CA SER A 122 16.42 4.91 21.04
C SER A 122 14.97 5.37 20.89
N GLY A 123 14.14 4.61 20.16
CA GLY A 123 12.75 4.92 19.83
C GLY A 123 12.58 5.93 18.69
N PHE A 124 13.69 6.44 18.15
CA PHE A 124 13.66 7.36 17.02
C PHE A 124 13.33 6.65 15.72
N ARG A 125 12.71 7.40 14.82
CA ARG A 125 12.37 6.95 13.47
C ARG A 125 12.82 8.02 12.51
N TYR A 126 13.37 7.61 11.38
CA TYR A 126 13.90 8.53 10.39
C TYR A 126 13.32 8.23 9.01
N ILE A 127 13.03 9.29 8.28
CA ILE A 127 12.87 9.25 6.83
C ILE A 127 14.05 10.01 6.26
N LEU A 128 14.93 9.32 5.56
CA LEU A 128 16.01 9.95 4.82
C LEU A 128 15.51 10.29 3.42
N ASP A 129 15.81 11.51 3.02
CA ASP A 129 15.68 12.03 1.68
C ASP A 129 17.10 12.17 1.08
N PRO A 130 17.59 11.14 0.36
CA PRO A 130 18.87 11.21 -0.33
C PRO A 130 18.94 12.25 -1.44
N TYR A 131 17.81 12.70 -1.98
CA TYR A 131 17.81 13.69 -3.05
C TYR A 131 18.14 15.09 -2.52
N ASN A 132 17.54 15.48 -1.39
CA ASN A 132 17.83 16.78 -0.75
C ASN A 132 18.87 16.70 0.37
N HIS A 133 19.38 15.51 0.70
CA HIS A 133 20.29 15.26 1.83
C HIS A 133 19.68 15.74 3.16
N VAL A 134 18.42 15.36 3.40
CA VAL A 134 17.67 15.71 4.62
C VAL A 134 17.27 14.44 5.35
N ALA A 135 17.46 14.43 6.67
CA ALA A 135 16.99 13.37 7.55
C ALA A 135 15.83 13.90 8.40
N HIS A 136 14.62 13.47 8.08
CA HIS A 136 13.43 13.79 8.86
C HIS A 136 13.37 12.87 10.07
N SER A 137 13.59 13.44 11.26
CA SER A 137 13.63 12.77 12.55
C SER A 137 12.28 12.83 13.22
N PHE A 138 11.73 11.68 13.59
CA PHE A 138 10.51 11.57 14.36
C PHE A 138 10.86 11.02 15.73
N SER A 139 10.66 11.85 16.75
CA SER A 139 10.84 11.43 18.14
C SER A 139 9.88 10.27 18.48
N PRO A 140 10.22 9.46 19.50
CA PRO A 140 9.22 8.62 20.14
C PRO A 140 8.01 9.49 20.49
N LEU A 141 6.79 9.07 20.13
CA LEU A 141 5.62 9.74 20.70
C LEU A 141 5.75 9.61 22.21
N GLU A 142 5.66 10.72 22.95
CA GLU A 142 5.60 10.65 24.41
C GLU A 142 4.56 9.59 24.77
N LYS A 143 4.95 8.65 25.63
CA LYS A 143 4.06 7.65 26.18
C LYS A 143 2.91 8.40 26.84
N SER A 144 1.81 8.64 26.12
CA SER A 144 0.54 8.80 26.81
C SER A 144 0.38 7.50 27.60
N ASN A 145 0.25 7.61 28.91
CA ASN A 145 -0.01 6.49 29.83
C ASN A 145 -1.38 5.83 29.57
N GLU A 146 -1.92 5.95 28.36
CA GLU A 146 -3.07 5.21 27.91
C GLU A 146 -2.60 3.79 27.60
N PRO A 147 -3.00 2.79 28.39
CA PRO A 147 -2.62 1.41 28.12
C PRO A 147 -3.06 1.08 26.69
N ALA A 148 -2.11 0.60 25.89
CA ALA A 148 -2.37 0.07 24.56
C ALA A 148 -3.59 -0.85 24.63
N ARG A 149 -4.72 -0.43 24.05
CA ARG A 149 -5.94 -1.24 23.89
C ARG A 149 -5.75 -2.31 22.82
N TYR A 150 -4.63 -3.02 22.87
CA TYR A 150 -4.33 -4.18 22.03
C TYR A 150 -3.84 -5.31 22.93
N ALA A 151 -4.78 -5.90 23.68
CA ALA A 151 -4.67 -7.25 24.22
C ALA A 151 -6.00 -7.70 24.88
N GLN A 152 -7.13 -7.70 24.15
CA GLN A 152 -8.30 -8.52 24.50
C GLN A 152 -9.18 -8.80 23.28
N GLU A 153 -8.66 -9.53 22.30
CA GLU A 153 -9.49 -10.44 21.48
C GLU A 153 -8.73 -11.75 21.34
N GLY A 154 -8.80 -12.56 22.39
CA GLY A 154 -8.15 -13.86 22.45
C GLY A 154 -8.16 -14.41 23.87
N LYS A 155 -9.14 -15.28 24.15
CA LYS A 155 -9.40 -16.00 25.42
C LYS A 155 -10.19 -15.23 26.49
N ALA A 156 -11.51 -15.40 26.48
CA ALA A 156 -12.22 -16.26 27.45
C ALA A 156 -13.72 -15.96 27.42
N VAL A 157 -14.52 -16.90 26.91
CA VAL A 157 -15.87 -17.13 27.45
C VAL A 157 -16.21 -18.61 27.27
N SER A 158 -15.64 -19.42 28.15
CA SER A 158 -16.20 -20.71 28.52
C SER A 158 -16.59 -20.65 30.00
N ALA A 159 -17.82 -21.10 30.29
CA ALA A 159 -18.39 -21.42 31.59
C ALA A 159 -18.92 -20.27 32.47
N GLY A 160 -20.23 -19.99 32.33
CA GLY A 160 -21.24 -20.58 33.23
C GLY A 160 -21.37 -20.07 34.67
N ALA A 161 -22.55 -19.48 34.92
CA ALA A 161 -23.39 -19.55 36.12
C ALA A 161 -23.10 -18.65 37.35
N GLY A 162 -24.09 -17.80 37.67
CA GLY A 162 -24.23 -17.09 38.95
C GLY A 162 -25.35 -16.03 38.91
N SER A 163 -26.49 -16.34 39.53
CA SER A 163 -27.83 -15.75 39.36
C SER A 163 -28.07 -14.33 39.93
N GLY A 164 -28.96 -13.57 39.27
CA GLY A 164 -29.72 -12.45 39.83
C GLY A 164 -30.79 -11.96 38.82
N PRO A 165 -32.08 -11.78 39.20
CA PRO A 165 -33.15 -11.56 38.22
C PRO A 165 -33.32 -10.07 37.92
N ALA A 166 -33.06 -9.65 36.68
CA ALA A 166 -33.42 -8.31 36.20
C ALA A 166 -34.11 -8.39 34.83
N ARG A 167 -35.43 -8.32 34.89
CA ARG A 167 -36.40 -7.78 33.91
C ARG A 167 -36.00 -7.87 32.42
N LYS A 168 -36.53 -8.89 31.73
CA LYS A 168 -36.56 -8.95 30.25
C LYS A 168 -37.37 -7.77 29.70
N VAL A 169 -36.70 -6.76 29.19
CA VAL A 169 -37.28 -5.85 28.20
C VAL A 169 -36.85 -6.43 26.85
N ALA A 170 -37.78 -7.05 26.15
CA ALA A 170 -37.53 -7.57 24.81
C ALA A 170 -37.46 -6.39 23.83
N SER A 171 -36.24 -5.93 23.56
CA SER A 171 -35.96 -5.16 22.35
C SER A 171 -35.87 -6.14 21.18
N PRO A 172 -36.50 -5.89 20.01
CA PRO A 172 -36.24 -6.68 18.81
C PRO A 172 -34.78 -6.47 18.43
N SER A 173 -33.95 -7.49 18.63
CA SER A 173 -32.60 -7.52 18.08
C SER A 173 -32.71 -7.55 16.56
N LEU A 174 -32.26 -6.48 15.90
CA LEU A 174 -31.97 -6.49 14.47
C LEU A 174 -31.07 -7.71 14.17
N PRO A 175 -31.24 -8.41 13.03
CA PRO A 175 -30.34 -9.49 12.67
C PRO A 175 -28.91 -8.94 12.61
N GLU A 176 -28.03 -9.47 13.46
CA GLU A 176 -26.61 -9.13 13.45
C GLU A 176 -26.07 -9.50 12.07
N PRO A 177 -25.31 -8.62 11.38
CA PRO A 177 -24.71 -9.00 10.11
C PRO A 177 -23.87 -10.25 10.32
N GLU A 178 -24.13 -11.30 9.54
CA GLU A 178 -23.43 -12.57 9.66
C GLU A 178 -21.92 -12.33 9.51
N ARG A 179 -21.17 -12.55 10.59
CA ARG A 179 -19.73 -12.34 10.60
C ARG A 179 -19.07 -13.32 9.63
N PRO A 180 -18.01 -12.91 8.92
CA PRO A 180 -17.27 -13.81 8.06
C PRO A 180 -16.72 -14.99 8.87
N GLU A 181 -16.86 -16.20 8.34
CA GLU A 181 -16.25 -17.40 8.90
C GLU A 181 -14.75 -17.39 8.59
N VAL A 182 -13.92 -17.80 9.55
CA VAL A 182 -12.46 -17.86 9.43
C VAL A 182 -11.98 -19.24 9.82
N SER A 183 -11.27 -19.91 8.92
CA SER A 183 -10.59 -21.19 9.16
C SER A 183 -9.08 -21.02 8.98
N THR A 184 -8.29 -21.73 9.78
CA THR A 184 -6.82 -21.72 9.72
C THR A 184 -6.31 -23.15 9.65
N GLU A 185 -5.49 -23.43 8.65
CA GLU A 185 -4.88 -24.74 8.38
C GLU A 185 -3.35 -24.60 8.39
N SER A 186 -2.64 -25.59 8.94
CA SER A 186 -1.18 -25.66 8.82
C SER A 186 -0.81 -26.29 7.47
N LEU A 187 0.15 -25.68 6.77
CA LEU A 187 0.74 -26.21 5.54
C LEU A 187 2.04 -26.99 5.79
N GLY A 188 2.45 -27.11 7.06
CA GLY A 188 3.70 -27.74 7.45
C GLY A 188 4.91 -26.83 7.29
N THR A 189 6.08 -27.42 7.09
CA THR A 189 7.37 -26.74 7.01
C THR A 189 7.98 -26.84 5.62
N GLN A 190 8.70 -25.80 5.21
CA GLN A 190 9.42 -25.77 3.94
C GLN A 190 10.73 -24.96 4.10
N VAL A 191 11.63 -25.06 3.12
CA VAL A 191 12.78 -24.16 2.97
C VAL A 191 12.53 -23.22 1.79
N ILE A 192 12.64 -21.92 2.00
CA ILE A 192 12.49 -20.87 0.97
C ILE A 192 13.69 -19.94 1.08
N GLU A 193 14.38 -19.64 -0.04
CA GLU A 193 15.60 -18.79 -0.05
C GLU A 193 16.66 -19.23 0.99
N GLY A 194 16.78 -20.53 1.24
CA GLY A 194 17.73 -21.09 2.20
C GLY A 194 17.35 -20.95 3.67
N VAL A 195 16.16 -20.43 4.00
CA VAL A 195 15.66 -20.33 5.38
C VAL A 195 14.48 -21.28 5.63
N SER A 196 14.44 -21.87 6.82
CA SER A 196 13.31 -22.70 7.26
C SER A 196 12.10 -21.83 7.54
N VAL A 197 10.94 -22.24 7.03
CA VAL A 197 9.66 -21.54 7.15
C VAL A 197 8.53 -22.49 7.53
N GLU A 198 7.54 -21.95 8.24
CA GLU A 198 6.30 -22.61 8.64
C GLU A 198 5.15 -21.98 7.87
N GLY A 199 4.39 -22.80 7.16
CA GLY A 199 3.27 -22.38 6.32
C GLY A 199 1.95 -22.43 7.07
N THR A 200 1.16 -21.37 6.96
CA THR A 200 -0.22 -21.30 7.47
C THR A 200 -1.14 -20.81 6.36
N LYS A 201 -2.33 -21.40 6.26
CA LYS A 201 -3.36 -21.04 5.31
C LYS A 201 -4.59 -20.55 6.05
N LEU A 202 -5.00 -19.32 5.78
CA LEU A 202 -6.19 -18.69 6.32
C LEU A 202 -7.25 -18.60 5.23
N THR A 203 -8.40 -19.20 5.47
CA THR A 203 -9.58 -19.13 4.61
C THR A 203 -10.62 -18.26 5.29
N ARG A 204 -11.06 -17.19 4.62
CA ARG A 204 -12.12 -16.30 5.10
C ARG A 204 -13.31 -16.35 4.15
N THR A 205 -14.45 -16.80 4.67
CA THR A 205 -15.70 -16.92 3.91
C THR A 205 -16.68 -15.85 4.34
N PHE A 206 -17.02 -14.96 3.41
CA PHE A 206 -18.08 -13.98 3.58
C PHE A 206 -19.40 -14.61 3.10
N PRO A 207 -20.38 -14.86 3.97
CA PRO A 207 -21.65 -15.48 3.58
C PRO A 207 -22.45 -14.55 2.65
N VAL A 208 -23.51 -15.07 2.04
CA VAL A 208 -24.39 -14.30 1.14
C VAL A 208 -24.94 -13.08 1.87
N GLY A 209 -24.91 -11.92 1.23
CA GLY A 209 -25.43 -10.67 1.77
C GLY A 209 -24.53 -9.96 2.78
N ALA A 210 -23.47 -10.60 3.30
CA ALA A 210 -22.60 -10.02 4.34
C ALA A 210 -22.01 -8.66 3.94
N ILE A 211 -21.67 -8.51 2.66
CA ILE A 211 -21.19 -7.26 2.07
C ILE A 211 -21.94 -6.91 0.77
N GLY A 212 -23.21 -7.32 0.69
CA GLY A 212 -24.04 -7.13 -0.51
C GLY A 212 -23.74 -8.11 -1.65
N ASN A 213 -22.98 -9.17 -1.36
CA ASN A 213 -22.66 -10.25 -2.30
C ASN A 213 -23.85 -11.21 -2.49
N ASP A 214 -24.12 -11.60 -3.73
CA ASP A 214 -25.21 -12.52 -4.11
C ASP A 214 -24.84 -14.01 -3.93
N ARG A 215 -23.56 -14.29 -3.71
CA ARG A 215 -22.96 -15.60 -3.47
C ARG A 215 -21.84 -15.48 -2.44
N PRO A 216 -21.46 -16.54 -1.70
CA PRO A 216 -20.35 -16.46 -0.76
C PRO A 216 -19.06 -16.03 -1.45
N ILE A 217 -18.26 -15.20 -0.76
CA ILE A 217 -16.93 -14.81 -1.24
C ILE A 217 -15.89 -15.49 -0.35
N VAL A 218 -14.95 -16.21 -0.97
CA VAL A 218 -13.86 -16.88 -0.27
C VAL A 218 -12.56 -16.13 -0.56
N SER A 219 -11.91 -15.66 0.49
CA SER A 219 -10.59 -15.05 0.45
C SER A 219 -9.59 -16.01 1.08
N LEU A 220 -8.49 -16.26 0.38
CA LEU A 220 -7.45 -17.18 0.80
C LEU A 220 -6.15 -16.42 1.04
N THR A 221 -5.50 -16.64 2.18
CA THR A 221 -4.15 -16.13 2.45
C THR A 221 -3.24 -17.26 2.93
N GLU A 222 -2.18 -17.53 2.18
CA GLU A 222 -1.07 -18.39 2.59
C GLU A 222 0.08 -17.52 3.10
N SER A 223 0.61 -17.84 4.27
CA SER A 223 1.75 -17.14 4.88
C SER A 223 2.82 -18.14 5.29
N TRP A 224 4.05 -17.89 4.86
CA TRP A 224 5.23 -18.69 5.17
C TRP A 224 6.15 -17.87 6.06
N PHE A 225 6.12 -18.17 7.35
CA PHE A 225 6.83 -17.44 8.39
C PHE A 225 8.15 -18.13 8.72
N SER A 226 9.26 -17.40 8.77
CA SER A 226 10.53 -17.94 9.28
C SER A 226 10.60 -17.75 10.79
N PRO A 227 10.64 -18.81 11.62
CA PRO A 227 10.80 -18.68 13.07
C PRO A 227 12.15 -18.09 13.46
N GLU A 228 13.20 -18.39 12.68
CA GLU A 228 14.57 -17.88 12.88
C GLU A 228 14.62 -16.36 12.67
N LEU A 229 14.07 -15.88 11.56
CA LEU A 229 14.07 -14.46 11.24
C LEU A 229 12.87 -13.71 11.80
N LYS A 230 11.89 -14.39 12.39
CA LYS A 230 10.63 -13.78 12.87
C LYS A 230 9.96 -12.85 11.84
N VAL A 231 9.97 -13.24 10.57
CA VAL A 231 9.35 -12.49 9.46
C VAL A 231 8.63 -13.44 8.48
N VAL A 232 7.63 -12.92 7.79
CA VAL A 232 6.96 -13.64 6.69
C VAL A 232 7.85 -13.56 5.45
N VAL A 233 8.36 -14.71 4.99
CA VAL A 233 9.24 -14.83 3.81
C VAL A 233 8.43 -14.85 2.51
N LEU A 234 7.24 -15.43 2.53
CA LEU A 234 6.33 -15.49 1.39
C LEU A 234 4.89 -15.34 1.90
N SER A 235 4.13 -14.45 1.27
CA SER A 235 2.69 -14.33 1.48
C SER A 235 1.99 -14.37 0.13
N LYS A 236 0.95 -15.17 0.00
CA LYS A 236 0.06 -15.19 -1.16
C LYS A 236 -1.36 -14.95 -0.72
N THR A 237 -2.05 -14.05 -1.37
CA THR A 237 -3.46 -13.76 -1.12
C THR A 237 -4.22 -13.90 -2.43
N SER A 238 -5.35 -14.58 -2.41
CA SER A 238 -6.31 -14.65 -3.51
C SER A 238 -7.66 -14.21 -2.97
N ASP A 239 -8.20 -13.12 -3.50
CA ASP A 239 -9.49 -12.57 -3.10
C ASP A 239 -10.25 -12.12 -4.35
N PRO A 240 -11.43 -12.70 -4.66
CA PRO A 240 -12.19 -12.39 -5.87
C PRO A 240 -12.50 -10.90 -6.07
N ARG A 241 -12.45 -10.08 -5.02
CA ARG A 241 -12.76 -8.65 -5.09
C ARG A 241 -11.58 -7.79 -5.52
N MET A 242 -10.35 -8.26 -5.28
CA MET A 242 -9.12 -7.49 -5.48
C MET A 242 -8.05 -8.23 -6.30
N GLY A 243 -8.30 -9.49 -6.65
CA GLY A 243 -7.38 -10.34 -7.40
C GLY A 243 -6.40 -11.10 -6.50
N GLU A 244 -5.26 -11.43 -7.06
CA GLU A 244 -4.18 -12.17 -6.40
C GLU A 244 -3.03 -11.23 -6.08
N SER A 245 -2.35 -11.48 -4.94
CA SER A 245 -1.18 -10.73 -4.52
C SER A 245 -0.16 -11.68 -3.92
N THR A 246 1.08 -11.65 -4.41
CA THR A 246 2.21 -12.41 -3.86
C THR A 246 3.28 -11.44 -3.38
N MET A 247 3.66 -11.51 -2.12
CA MET A 247 4.84 -10.85 -1.55
C MET A 247 5.90 -11.91 -1.27
N LYS A 248 7.14 -11.68 -1.72
CA LYS A 248 8.26 -12.60 -1.49
C LYS A 248 9.51 -11.83 -1.09
N LEU A 249 10.23 -12.34 -0.07
CA LEU A 249 11.62 -11.97 0.18
C LEU A 249 12.55 -12.79 -0.71
N GLN A 250 13.59 -12.16 -1.23
CA GLN A 250 14.57 -12.72 -2.15
C GLN A 250 15.98 -12.31 -1.73
N ASN A 251 16.97 -13.14 -2.07
CA ASN A 251 18.39 -12.88 -1.76
C ASN A 251 18.58 -12.62 -0.26
N ILE A 252 18.03 -13.51 0.57
CA ILE A 252 18.09 -13.37 2.03
C ILE A 252 19.53 -13.61 2.48
N ASP A 253 20.15 -12.57 3.01
CA ASP A 253 21.41 -12.64 3.75
C ASP A 253 21.10 -12.56 5.25
N ARG A 254 21.72 -13.43 6.04
CA ARG A 254 21.53 -13.51 7.49
C ARG A 254 22.73 -12.99 8.28
N SER A 255 23.77 -12.49 7.60
CA SER A 255 24.88 -11.85 8.27
C SER A 255 24.45 -10.54 8.94
N GLU A 256 25.23 -10.11 9.94
CA GLU A 256 25.07 -8.78 10.53
C GLU A 256 25.28 -7.71 9.45
N PRO A 257 24.29 -6.85 9.17
CA PRO A 257 24.47 -5.76 8.22
C PRO A 257 25.43 -4.70 8.78
N ASP A 258 26.05 -3.92 7.89
CA ASP A 258 26.91 -2.79 8.29
C ASP A 258 26.12 -1.81 9.19
N PRO A 259 26.57 -1.53 10.43
CA PRO A 259 25.91 -0.58 11.33
C PRO A 259 25.67 0.80 10.72
N ALA A 260 26.51 1.24 9.77
CA ALA A 260 26.35 2.51 9.08
C ALA A 260 25.02 2.61 8.30
N LEU A 261 24.42 1.48 7.90
CA LEU A 261 23.12 1.46 7.24
C LEU A 261 21.99 2.00 8.14
N PHE A 262 22.14 1.91 9.46
CA PHE A 262 21.12 2.33 10.42
C PHE A 262 21.41 3.69 11.04
N GLN A 263 22.39 4.41 10.51
CA GLN A 263 22.75 5.75 10.96
C GLN A 263 22.37 6.80 9.91
N ILE A 264 22.19 8.03 10.37
CA ILE A 264 22.04 9.18 9.48
C ILE A 264 23.41 9.47 8.88
N PRO A 265 23.53 9.56 7.54
CA PRO A 265 24.81 9.93 6.92
C PRO A 265 25.26 11.33 7.38
N PRO A 266 26.57 11.57 7.54
CA PRO A 266 27.10 12.77 8.19
C PRO A 266 26.85 14.07 7.40
N ASP A 267 26.55 13.96 6.11
CA ASP A 267 26.25 15.07 5.21
C ASP A 267 24.77 15.49 5.21
N TYR A 268 23.92 14.81 5.98
CA TYR A 268 22.48 15.10 6.00
C TYR A 268 22.14 16.20 7.01
N GLN A 269 21.27 17.10 6.60
CA GLN A 269 20.62 18.03 7.50
C GLN A 269 19.51 17.30 8.27
N VAL A 270 19.59 17.28 9.60
CA VAL A 270 18.53 16.68 10.44
C VAL A 270 17.45 17.71 10.71
N VAL A 271 16.19 17.32 10.49
CA VAL A 271 14.98 18.12 10.77
C VAL A 271 14.08 17.32 11.69
N ASP A 272 13.76 17.86 12.86
CA ASP A 272 12.82 17.22 13.78
C ASP A 272 11.37 17.50 13.35
N GLU A 273 10.62 16.43 13.11
CA GLU A 273 9.25 16.44 12.63
C GLU A 273 8.26 16.20 13.77
N ASN A 274 7.31 17.13 13.91
CA ASN A 274 6.18 17.01 14.84
C ASN A 274 4.87 16.63 14.13
N SER A 275 4.92 16.46 12.80
CA SER A 275 3.78 16.13 11.95
C SER A 275 3.61 14.62 11.80
N ASP A 276 2.39 14.18 11.45
CA ASP A 276 2.08 12.78 11.10
C ASP A 276 2.54 12.40 9.68
N ARG A 277 3.15 13.35 8.96
CA ARG A 277 3.60 13.20 7.57
C ARG A 277 4.69 14.20 7.23
N VAL A 278 5.48 13.87 6.21
CA VAL A 278 6.51 14.71 5.60
C VAL A 278 6.25 14.85 4.11
N GLU A 279 6.52 16.04 3.57
CA GLU A 279 6.47 16.31 2.13
C GLU A 279 7.89 16.47 1.58
N ILE A 280 8.28 15.55 0.70
CA ILE A 280 9.58 15.55 0.04
C ILE A 280 9.40 16.06 -1.39
N LYS A 281 10.10 17.14 -1.74
CA LYS A 281 10.04 17.74 -3.07
C LYS A 281 11.22 17.26 -3.90
N VAL A 282 10.92 16.72 -5.07
CA VAL A 282 11.92 16.21 -6.01
C VAL A 282 11.75 16.93 -7.33
N THR A 283 12.82 17.54 -7.80
CA THR A 283 12.85 18.34 -9.03
C THR A 283 13.69 17.62 -10.07
N ARG A 284 13.12 17.28 -11.23
CA ARG A 284 13.85 16.64 -12.32
C ARG A 284 13.80 17.53 -13.57
N PRO A 285 14.91 17.62 -14.33
CA PRO A 285 14.90 18.26 -15.63
C PRO A 285 14.00 17.51 -16.63
#